data_AF-A0A7S1V4T4-F1
#
_entry.id   AF-A0A7S1V4T4-F1
#
_cell.length_a   1.000
_cell.length_b   1.000
_cell.length_c   1.000
_cell.angle_alpha   90.00
_cell.angle_beta   90.00
_cell.angle_gamma   90.00
#
_symmetry.space_group_name_H-M   'P 1'
#
loop_
_entity.id
_entity.type
_entity.pdbx_description
1 polymer ?
#
loop_
_entity_poly.entity_id
_entity_poly.type
_entity_poly.pdbx_seq_one_letter_code
_entity_poly.pdbx_strand_id
1 'polypeptide(L)'
;GGGGGSVNYDDDGAAASSLSRRSAPLPLAASLWALRATAGEGGEMALLSTVFPHLSSPDGISWESMRAAGVGFWLKTPVAAQAVLASAGRAAVRAAGSGDPGPAAVYYIAAGQRSRVSALYKAAQEHRRAAFFGGTPSAEAAAKNGYALLSKGQTGLAAAAFLVGGGKKEAVRLLADRARDVQLALMVAVSLGDQALASSVVTAAC
;
A
#
# COMPACT_ATOMS: atom_id res chain seq x y z
N GLY A 1 -45.32 31.63 66.63
CA GLY A 1 -45.26 32.48 65.42
C GLY A 1 -44.02 32.10 64.65
N GLY A 2 -44.20 31.48 63.48
CA GLY A 2 -43.10 30.96 62.65
C GLY A 2 -42.37 32.09 61.95
N GLY A 3 -41.03 32.06 62.05
CA GLY A 3 -40.14 32.94 61.30
C GLY A 3 -39.95 32.41 59.88
N GLY A 4 -40.24 33.26 58.89
CA GLY A 4 -39.91 33.02 57.49
C GLY A 4 -38.42 33.27 57.25
N GLY A 5 -37.79 32.34 56.55
CA GLY A 5 -36.47 32.48 55.96
C GLY A 5 -36.50 31.83 54.58
N SER A 6 -36.80 32.63 53.56
CA SER A 6 -36.75 32.20 52.16
C SER A 6 -35.28 32.15 51.74
N VAL A 7 -34.76 30.94 51.51
CA VAL A 7 -33.44 30.76 50.88
C VAL A 7 -33.66 30.83 49.37
N ASN A 8 -33.12 31.88 48.74
CA ASN A 8 -33.02 31.98 47.29
C ASN A 8 -32.03 30.93 46.78
N TYR A 9 -32.50 30.05 45.90
CA TYR A 9 -31.65 29.23 45.04
C TYR A 9 -31.34 30.05 43.79
N ASP A 10 -30.31 30.91 43.88
CA ASP A 10 -29.73 31.57 42.72
C ASP A 10 -28.65 30.66 42.10
N ASP A 11 -28.91 30.28 40.84
CA ASP A 11 -27.93 30.16 39.76
C ASP A 11 -26.87 29.03 39.81
N ASP A 12 -27.30 27.79 39.54
CA ASP A 12 -26.43 26.72 39.02
C ASP A 12 -26.61 26.52 37.50
N GLY A 13 -26.90 27.60 36.75
CA GLY A 13 -27.20 27.54 35.31
C GLY A 13 -25.98 27.73 34.39
N ALA A 14 -24.84 28.17 34.90
CA ALA A 14 -23.77 28.74 34.07
C ALA A 14 -22.57 27.82 33.76
N ALA A 15 -22.53 26.57 34.22
CA ALA A 15 -21.36 25.68 34.05
C ALA A 15 -21.49 24.63 32.93
N ALA A 16 -22.67 24.43 32.33
CA ALA A 16 -22.92 23.33 31.38
C ALA A 16 -22.89 23.71 29.88
N SER A 17 -22.61 24.97 29.53
CA SER A 17 -22.68 25.47 28.14
C SER A 17 -21.33 25.59 27.43
N SER A 18 -20.20 25.27 28.09
CA SER A 18 -18.86 25.47 27.52
C SER A 18 -18.34 24.30 26.67
N LEU A 19 -19.06 23.17 26.58
CA LEU A 19 -18.66 21.98 25.82
C LEU A 19 -19.28 21.89 24.42
N SER A 20 -19.75 22.99 23.84
CA SER A 20 -20.13 23.04 22.42
C SER A 20 -19.18 23.89 21.58
N ARG A 21 -17.87 23.81 21.85
CA ARG A 21 -16.91 24.04 20.78
C ARG A 21 -16.95 22.80 19.91
N ARG A 22 -17.77 22.83 18.85
CA ARG A 22 -17.57 21.94 17.70
C ARG A 22 -16.16 22.22 17.21
N SER A 23 -15.19 21.41 17.62
CA SER A 23 -13.85 21.45 17.07
C SER A 23 -13.99 21.36 15.56
N ALA A 24 -13.38 22.30 14.82
CA ALA A 24 -13.33 22.19 13.38
C ALA A 24 -12.85 20.77 13.01
N PRO A 25 -13.44 20.12 11.98
CA PRO A 25 -13.01 18.80 11.59
C PRO A 25 -11.50 18.85 11.36
N LEU A 26 -10.78 17.95 12.02
CA LEU A 26 -9.33 17.88 11.89
C LEU A 26 -8.97 17.81 10.40
N PRO A 27 -7.92 18.51 9.95
CA PRO A 27 -7.40 18.36 8.59
C PRO A 27 -7.25 16.87 8.27
N LEU A 28 -7.58 16.44 7.05
CA LEU A 28 -7.57 15.02 6.67
C LEU A 28 -6.26 14.34 7.10
N ALA A 29 -5.12 15.02 6.94
CA ALA A 29 -3.82 14.55 7.41
C ALA A 29 -3.78 14.29 8.93
N ALA A 30 -4.28 15.20 9.77
CA ALA A 30 -4.31 15.04 11.22
C ALA A 30 -5.26 13.90 11.66
N SER A 31 -6.38 13.72 10.97
CA SER A 31 -7.29 12.58 11.17
C SER A 31 -6.64 11.26 10.78
N LEU A 32 -5.91 11.23 9.66
CA LEU A 32 -5.15 10.06 9.20
C LEU A 32 -3.99 9.72 10.15
N TRP A 33 -3.30 10.73 10.67
CA TRP A 33 -2.24 10.57 11.67
C TRP A 33 -2.79 10.05 13.01
N ALA A 34 -3.90 10.63 13.49
CA ALA A 34 -4.56 10.19 14.71
C ALA A 34 -5.06 8.75 14.58
N LEU A 35 -5.68 8.40 13.45
CA LEU A 35 -6.14 7.03 13.25
C LEU A 35 -4.99 6.04 13.05
N ARG A 36 -3.88 6.44 12.43
CA ARG A 36 -2.64 5.64 12.38
C ARG A 36 -2.04 5.39 13.78
N ALA A 37 -2.21 6.32 14.71
CA ALA A 37 -1.72 6.17 16.08
C ALA A 37 -2.62 5.25 16.93
N THR A 38 -3.92 5.19 16.62
CA THR A 38 -4.91 4.39 17.38
C THR A 38 -5.28 3.07 16.73
N ALA A 39 -4.89 2.85 15.47
CA ALA A 39 -5.19 1.64 14.72
C ALA A 39 -4.29 0.48 15.16
N GLY A 40 -4.89 -0.56 15.77
CA GLY A 40 -4.38 -1.93 15.62
C GLY A 40 -4.51 -2.41 14.17
N GLU A 41 -4.21 -3.67 13.86
CA GLU A 41 -4.19 -4.18 12.47
C GLU A 41 -5.48 -3.90 11.67
N GLY A 42 -6.64 -3.78 12.33
CA GLY A 42 -7.93 -3.48 11.70
C GLY A 42 -8.16 -2.01 11.32
N GLY A 43 -7.48 -1.04 11.95
CA GLY A 43 -7.78 0.39 11.73
C GLY A 43 -7.21 0.94 10.42
N GLU A 44 -6.08 0.40 9.95
CA GLU A 44 -5.51 0.76 8.64
C GLU A 44 -6.46 0.38 7.49
N MET A 45 -7.19 -0.73 7.63
CA MET A 45 -8.15 -1.18 6.63
C MET A 45 -9.41 -0.32 6.60
N ALA A 46 -9.86 0.16 7.75
CA ALA A 46 -10.96 1.12 7.84
C ALA A 46 -10.60 2.47 7.21
N LEU A 47 -9.34 2.91 7.32
CA LEU A 47 -8.87 4.10 6.58
C LEU A 47 -8.87 3.87 5.09
N LEU A 48 -8.34 2.73 4.65
CA LEU A 48 -8.31 2.39 3.24
C LEU A 48 -9.71 2.36 2.63
N SER A 49 -10.70 1.80 3.33
CA SER A 49 -12.08 1.81 2.83
C SER A 49 -12.70 3.21 2.82
N THR A 50 -12.29 4.08 3.75
CA THR A 50 -12.77 5.48 3.80
C THR A 50 -12.17 6.33 2.67
N VAL A 51 -10.86 6.21 2.43
CA VAL A 51 -10.15 6.98 1.39
C VAL A 51 -10.40 6.39 0.01
N PHE A 52 -10.51 5.06 -0.08
CA PHE A 52 -10.67 4.30 -1.31
C PHE A 52 -11.85 3.31 -1.19
N PRO A 53 -13.10 3.78 -1.23
CA PRO A 53 -14.29 2.93 -1.08
C PRO A 53 -14.39 1.84 -2.17
N HIS A 54 -13.73 2.05 -3.30
CA HIS A 54 -13.70 1.11 -4.43
C HIS A 54 -12.40 0.29 -4.50
N LEU A 55 -11.65 0.16 -3.39
CA LEU A 55 -10.38 -0.59 -3.38
C LEU A 55 -10.56 -2.03 -3.87
N SER A 56 -11.67 -2.67 -3.51
CA SER A 56 -12.02 -4.05 -3.89
C SER A 56 -12.71 -4.16 -5.25
N SER A 57 -12.92 -3.05 -5.97
CA SER A 57 -13.54 -3.06 -7.30
C SER A 57 -12.74 -3.95 -8.26
N PRO A 58 -13.41 -4.65 -9.21
CA PRO A 58 -12.73 -5.41 -10.27
C PRO A 58 -11.79 -4.54 -11.10
N ASP A 59 -12.10 -3.24 -11.22
CA ASP A 59 -11.31 -2.29 -11.98
C ASP A 59 -10.02 -1.85 -11.27
N GLY A 60 -9.98 -2.00 -9.94
CA GLY A 60 -8.90 -1.48 -9.12
C GLY A 60 -8.80 0.04 -9.12
N ILE A 61 -7.79 0.56 -8.44
CA ILE A 61 -7.46 1.99 -8.38
C ILE A 61 -6.02 2.16 -8.86
N SER A 62 -5.75 3.21 -9.63
CA SER A 62 -4.41 3.43 -10.18
C SER A 62 -3.37 3.63 -9.06
N TRP A 63 -2.16 3.09 -9.26
CA TRP A 63 -1.06 3.28 -8.33
C TRP A 63 -0.73 4.77 -8.13
N GLU A 64 -0.81 5.58 -9.19
CA GLU A 64 -0.53 7.02 -9.12
C GLU A 64 -1.50 7.75 -8.17
N SER A 65 -2.79 7.41 -8.21
CA SER A 65 -3.78 7.96 -7.28
C SER A 65 -3.49 7.57 -5.82
N MET A 66 -3.04 6.34 -5.58
CA MET A 66 -2.67 5.87 -4.25
C MET A 66 -1.37 6.51 -3.76
N ARG A 67 -0.40 6.69 -4.66
CA ARG A 67 0.87 7.36 -4.40
C ARG A 67 0.65 8.83 -4.03
N ALA A 68 -0.26 9.51 -4.73
CA ALA A 68 -0.65 10.89 -4.42
C ALA A 68 -1.30 11.02 -3.03
N ALA A 69 -2.05 10.01 -2.58
CA ALA A 69 -2.59 9.93 -1.22
C ALA A 69 -1.57 9.48 -0.16
N GLY A 70 -0.33 9.18 -0.56
CA GLY A 70 0.76 8.80 0.35
C GLY A 70 0.61 7.43 0.99
N VAL A 71 -0.13 6.51 0.36
CA VAL A 71 -0.47 5.17 0.91
C VAL A 71 0.74 4.39 1.40
N GLY A 72 1.88 4.50 0.69
CA GLY A 72 3.11 3.80 1.07
C GLY A 72 3.76 4.26 2.38
N PHE A 73 3.40 5.45 2.90
CA PHE A 73 4.00 5.98 4.13
C PHE A 73 3.21 5.64 5.38
N TRP A 74 1.89 5.49 5.24
CA TRP A 74 1.00 5.32 6.38
C TRP A 74 0.54 3.88 6.61
N LEU A 75 0.75 2.96 5.66
CA LEU A 75 0.51 1.53 5.87
C LEU A 75 1.69 0.82 6.53
N LYS A 76 1.40 -0.09 7.46
CA LYS A 76 2.41 -0.95 8.12
C LYS A 76 2.03 -2.42 8.11
N THR A 77 0.75 -2.74 7.92
CA THR A 77 0.30 -4.13 7.92
C THR A 77 0.51 -4.78 6.55
N PRO A 78 1.04 -6.02 6.52
CA PRO A 78 1.27 -6.73 5.26
C PRO A 78 -0.04 -6.99 4.53
N VAL A 79 -1.12 -7.29 5.26
CA VAL A 79 -2.46 -7.54 4.70
C VAL A 79 -2.97 -6.31 3.95
N ALA A 80 -2.84 -5.11 4.55
CA ALA A 80 -3.28 -3.89 3.89
C ALA A 80 -2.43 -3.54 2.68
N ALA A 81 -1.10 -3.71 2.79
CA ALA A 81 -0.20 -3.48 1.68
C ALA A 81 -0.52 -4.39 0.48
N GLN A 82 -0.78 -5.68 0.73
CA GLN A 82 -1.16 -6.63 -0.32
C GLN A 82 -2.50 -6.26 -0.97
N ALA A 83 -3.49 -5.80 -0.21
CA ALA A 83 -4.79 -5.37 -0.76
C ALA A 83 -4.64 -4.18 -1.72
N VAL A 84 -3.85 -3.18 -1.33
CA VAL A 84 -3.54 -1.99 -2.13
C VAL A 84 -2.78 -2.37 -3.40
N LEU A 85 -1.72 -3.17 -3.28
CA LEU A 85 -0.93 -3.66 -4.42
C LEU A 85 -1.79 -4.50 -5.37
N ALA A 86 -2.67 -5.36 -4.85
CA ALA A 86 -3.58 -6.14 -5.69
C ALA A 86 -4.57 -5.25 -6.45
N SER A 87 -5.01 -4.14 -5.85
CA SER A 87 -5.89 -3.16 -6.51
C SER A 87 -5.14 -2.36 -7.58
N ALA A 88 -3.90 -1.93 -7.30
CA ALA A 88 -3.02 -1.31 -8.29
C ALA A 88 -2.72 -2.26 -9.47
N GLY A 89 -2.51 -3.55 -9.20
CA GLY A 89 -2.32 -4.57 -10.23
C GLY A 89 -3.52 -4.74 -11.15
N ARG A 90 -4.75 -4.65 -10.62
CA ARG A 90 -5.98 -4.69 -11.44
C ARG A 90 -6.09 -3.47 -12.34
N ALA A 91 -5.85 -2.28 -11.80
CA ALA A 91 -5.84 -1.05 -12.57
C ALA A 91 -4.77 -1.06 -13.67
N ALA A 92 -3.57 -1.59 -13.37
CA ALA A 92 -2.49 -1.71 -14.35
C ALA A 92 -2.84 -2.67 -15.50
N VAL A 93 -3.46 -3.82 -15.21
CA VAL A 93 -3.92 -4.75 -16.26
C VAL A 93 -5.04 -4.11 -17.09
N ARG A 94 -6.00 -3.43 -16.46
CA ARG A 94 -7.06 -2.72 -17.17
C ARG A 94 -6.49 -1.65 -18.11
N ALA A 95 -5.53 -0.87 -17.64
CA ALA A 95 -4.88 0.17 -18.43
C ALA A 95 -4.07 -0.40 -19.60
N ALA A 96 -3.43 -1.56 -19.41
CA ALA A 96 -2.67 -2.24 -20.46
C ALA A 96 -3.56 -2.95 -21.49
N GLY A 97 -4.80 -3.31 -21.15
CA GLY A 97 -5.69 -4.06 -22.04
C GLY A 97 -5.11 -5.43 -22.40
N SER A 98 -4.87 -5.67 -23.70
CA SER A 98 -4.18 -6.87 -24.22
C SER A 98 -2.65 -6.70 -24.35
N GLY A 99 -2.10 -5.59 -23.86
CA GLY A 99 -0.67 -5.27 -23.91
C GLY A 99 0.20 -6.07 -22.93
N ASP A 100 1.44 -5.62 -22.75
CA ASP A 100 2.43 -6.27 -21.87
C ASP A 100 2.00 -6.18 -20.39
N PRO A 101 1.74 -7.30 -19.68
CA PRO A 101 1.41 -7.29 -18.26
C PRO A 101 2.64 -7.04 -17.36
N GLY A 102 3.82 -6.77 -17.95
CA GLY A 102 5.08 -6.50 -17.26
C GLY A 102 4.99 -5.52 -16.09
N PRO A 103 4.41 -4.32 -16.26
CA PRO A 103 4.25 -3.36 -15.18
C PRO A 103 3.30 -3.84 -14.07
N ALA A 104 2.32 -4.69 -14.40
CA ALA A 104 1.38 -5.24 -13.42
C ALA A 104 1.99 -6.40 -12.59
N ALA A 105 3.01 -7.07 -13.14
CA ALA A 105 3.63 -8.23 -12.51
C ALA A 105 4.21 -7.89 -11.13
N VAL A 106 4.89 -6.75 -10.98
CA VAL A 106 5.49 -6.35 -9.70
C VAL A 106 4.44 -6.23 -8.59
N TYR A 107 3.29 -5.62 -8.88
CA TYR A 107 2.22 -5.43 -7.91
C TYR A 107 1.62 -6.78 -7.46
N TYR A 108 1.35 -7.68 -8.40
CA TYR A 108 0.78 -8.99 -8.06
C TYR A 108 1.76 -9.91 -7.36
N ILE A 109 3.05 -9.91 -7.74
CA ILE A 109 4.07 -10.69 -7.03
C ILE A 109 4.21 -10.16 -5.59
N ALA A 110 4.26 -8.83 -5.41
CA ALA A 110 4.34 -8.22 -4.09
C ALA A 110 3.06 -8.42 -3.25
N ALA A 111 1.90 -8.57 -3.90
CA ALA A 111 0.64 -8.96 -3.27
C ALA A 111 0.54 -10.48 -2.96
N GLY A 112 1.57 -11.28 -3.26
CA GLY A 112 1.56 -12.73 -3.05
C GLY A 112 0.76 -13.53 -4.11
N GLN A 113 0.23 -12.86 -5.14
CA GLN A 113 -0.67 -13.45 -6.15
C GLN A 113 0.10 -13.96 -7.38
N ARG A 114 1.13 -14.77 -7.17
CA ARG A 114 2.01 -15.29 -8.25
C ARG A 114 1.24 -16.08 -9.32
N SER A 115 0.21 -16.82 -8.91
CA SER A 115 -0.66 -17.58 -9.81
C SER A 115 -1.36 -16.68 -10.84
N ARG A 116 -1.74 -15.45 -10.46
CA ARG A 116 -2.37 -14.50 -11.40
C ARG A 116 -1.39 -14.04 -12.45
N VAL A 117 -0.14 -13.78 -12.07
CA VAL A 117 0.92 -13.39 -13.02
C VAL A 117 1.20 -14.51 -14.02
N SER A 118 1.30 -15.76 -13.56
CA SER A 118 1.46 -16.91 -14.46
C SER A 118 0.28 -17.05 -15.42
N ALA A 119 -0.95 -16.89 -14.94
CA ALA A 119 -2.14 -16.94 -15.78
C ALA A 119 -2.19 -15.80 -16.83
N LEU A 120 -1.82 -14.58 -16.44
CA LEU A 120 -1.74 -13.43 -17.35
C LEU A 120 -0.74 -13.69 -18.49
N TYR A 121 0.45 -14.21 -18.18
CA TYR A 121 1.45 -14.55 -19.21
C TYR A 121 1.03 -15.74 -20.09
N LYS A 122 0.25 -16.69 -19.58
CA LYS A 122 -0.35 -17.74 -20.42
C LYS A 122 -1.35 -17.16 -21.42
N ALA A 123 -2.19 -16.22 -20.98
CA ALA A 123 -3.14 -15.55 -21.86
C ALA A 123 -2.43 -14.73 -22.95
N ALA A 124 -1.29 -14.10 -22.60
CA ALA A 124 -0.43 -13.38 -23.53
C ALA A 124 0.46 -14.30 -24.41
N GLN A 125 0.25 -15.62 -24.42
CA GLN A 125 1.04 -16.61 -25.18
C GLN A 125 2.54 -16.68 -24.82
N GLU A 126 2.93 -16.13 -23.67
CA GLU A 126 4.33 -16.01 -23.25
C GLU A 126 4.70 -17.15 -22.26
N HIS A 127 4.68 -18.38 -22.75
CA HIS A 127 4.78 -19.59 -21.93
C HIS A 127 6.06 -19.67 -21.08
N ARG A 128 7.19 -19.17 -21.58
CA ARG A 128 8.46 -19.16 -20.86
C ARG A 128 8.41 -18.30 -19.61
N ARG A 129 7.80 -17.11 -19.70
CA ARG A 129 7.62 -16.21 -18.55
C ARG A 129 6.57 -16.77 -17.59
N ALA A 130 5.49 -17.33 -18.12
CA ALA A 130 4.47 -17.97 -17.29
C ALA A 130 5.04 -19.11 -16.43
N ALA A 131 5.93 -19.94 -16.99
CA ALA A 131 6.62 -21.00 -16.27
C ALA A 131 7.60 -20.45 -15.21
N PHE A 132 8.34 -19.39 -15.53
CA PHE A 132 9.25 -18.74 -14.58
C PHE A 132 8.52 -18.18 -13.35
N PHE A 133 7.40 -17.47 -13.54
CA PHE A 133 6.61 -16.92 -12.42
C PHE A 133 5.76 -17.96 -11.70
N GLY A 134 5.39 -19.06 -12.37
CA GLY A 134 4.63 -20.16 -11.77
C GLY A 134 5.50 -21.15 -10.97
N GLY A 135 6.79 -21.21 -11.26
CA GLY A 135 7.75 -22.07 -10.56
C GLY A 135 8.50 -21.37 -9.43
N THR A 136 9.52 -22.06 -8.92
CA THR A 136 10.49 -21.54 -7.93
C THR A 136 11.88 -21.50 -8.57
N PRO A 137 12.20 -20.47 -9.37
CA PRO A 137 13.52 -20.33 -9.97
C PRO A 137 14.58 -20.12 -8.89
N SER A 138 15.81 -20.56 -9.17
CA SER A 138 16.96 -20.26 -8.31
C SER A 138 17.25 -18.75 -8.31
N ALA A 139 17.84 -18.26 -7.22
CA ALA A 139 18.22 -16.86 -7.08
C ALA A 139 19.14 -16.39 -8.23
N GLU A 140 20.07 -17.24 -8.67
CA GLU A 140 20.97 -16.92 -9.80
C GLU A 140 20.23 -16.80 -11.14
N ALA A 141 19.30 -17.72 -11.42
CA ALA A 141 18.51 -17.67 -12.65
C ALA A 141 17.60 -16.44 -12.66
N ALA A 142 16.98 -16.14 -11.52
CA ALA A 142 16.17 -14.94 -11.34
C ALA A 142 17.00 -13.66 -11.49
N ALA A 143 18.21 -13.61 -10.93
CA ALA A 143 19.08 -12.45 -11.05
C ALA A 143 19.53 -12.21 -12.49
N LYS A 144 19.97 -13.26 -13.20
CA LYS A 144 20.33 -13.17 -14.62
C LYS A 144 19.17 -12.65 -15.47
N ASN A 145 17.96 -13.17 -15.22
CA ASN A 145 16.75 -12.69 -15.89
C ASN A 145 16.43 -11.23 -15.52
N GLY A 146 16.54 -10.85 -14.25
CA GLY A 146 16.32 -9.49 -13.78
C GLY A 146 17.26 -8.48 -14.43
N TYR A 147 18.56 -8.78 -14.48
CA TYR A 147 19.55 -7.92 -15.15
C TYR A 147 19.34 -7.83 -16.67
N ALA A 148 18.93 -8.92 -17.32
CA ALA A 148 18.57 -8.91 -18.73
C ALA A 148 17.29 -8.10 -19.03
N LEU A 149 16.39 -7.94 -18.06
CA LEU A 149 15.20 -7.10 -18.17
C LEU A 149 15.52 -5.63 -17.90
N LEU A 150 16.47 -5.37 -16.99
CA LEU A 150 16.98 -4.02 -16.73
C LEU A 150 17.64 -3.40 -17.97
N SER A 151 18.42 -4.17 -18.73
CA SER A 151 19.02 -3.69 -19.98
C SER A 151 17.98 -3.31 -21.05
N LYS A 152 16.76 -3.85 -20.94
CA LYS A 152 15.61 -3.52 -21.80
C LYS A 152 14.75 -2.37 -21.25
N GLY A 153 15.13 -1.77 -20.12
CA GLY A 153 14.36 -0.71 -19.45
C GLY A 153 13.11 -1.20 -18.71
N GLN A 154 12.89 -2.51 -18.60
CA GLN A 154 11.70 -3.08 -17.94
C GLN A 154 11.92 -3.23 -16.43
N THR A 155 12.04 -2.11 -15.71
CA THR A 155 12.36 -2.08 -14.28
C THR A 155 11.34 -2.80 -13.40
N GLY A 156 10.04 -2.62 -13.66
CA GLY A 156 8.97 -3.31 -12.91
C GLY A 156 9.04 -4.83 -13.07
N LEU A 157 9.25 -5.33 -14.29
CA LEU A 157 9.37 -6.76 -14.54
C LEU A 157 10.66 -7.34 -13.95
N ALA A 158 11.76 -6.57 -13.99
CA ALA A 158 13.00 -6.96 -13.33
C ALA A 158 12.81 -7.08 -11.80
N ALA A 159 12.15 -6.13 -11.16
CA ALA A 159 11.81 -6.20 -9.73
C ALA A 159 10.98 -7.46 -9.42
N ALA A 160 9.96 -7.75 -10.22
CA ALA A 160 9.15 -8.96 -10.08
C ALA A 160 10.00 -10.24 -10.18
N ALA A 161 10.98 -10.28 -11.09
CA ALA A 161 11.88 -11.42 -11.22
C ALA A 161 12.77 -11.61 -9.98
N PHE A 162 13.33 -10.52 -9.44
CA PHE A 162 14.12 -10.56 -8.20
C PHE A 162 13.27 -11.03 -7.00
N LEU A 163 12.02 -10.57 -6.89
CA LEU A 163 11.11 -10.99 -5.83
C LEU A 163 10.82 -12.49 -5.87
N VAL A 164 10.61 -13.07 -7.06
CA VAL A 164 10.37 -14.52 -7.20
C VAL A 164 11.63 -15.34 -6.88
N GLY A 165 12.82 -14.81 -7.18
CA GLY A 165 14.10 -15.43 -6.84
C GLY A 165 14.55 -15.26 -5.38
N GLY A 166 13.77 -14.57 -4.54
CA GLY A 166 14.12 -14.29 -3.14
C GLY A 166 15.04 -13.08 -2.92
N GLY A 167 15.41 -12.35 -3.97
CA GLY A 167 16.23 -11.13 -3.92
C GLY A 167 15.43 -9.89 -3.49
N LYS A 168 14.91 -9.90 -2.26
CA LYS A 168 14.04 -8.82 -1.74
C LYS A 168 14.76 -7.47 -1.70
N LYS A 169 16.04 -7.46 -1.27
CA LYS A 169 16.85 -6.24 -1.12
C LYS A 169 17.11 -5.60 -2.48
N GLU A 170 17.45 -6.43 -3.47
CA GLU A 170 17.72 -6.02 -4.84
C GLU A 170 16.46 -5.44 -5.49
N ALA A 171 15.31 -6.10 -5.31
CA ALA A 171 14.03 -5.61 -5.82
C ALA A 171 13.66 -4.23 -5.25
N VAL A 172 13.79 -4.06 -3.92
CA VAL A 172 13.48 -2.80 -3.24
C VAL A 172 14.41 -1.67 -3.69
N ARG A 173 15.73 -1.92 -3.74
CA ARG A 173 16.70 -0.94 -4.25
C ARG A 173 16.43 -0.54 -5.69
N LEU A 174 16.11 -1.51 -6.55
CA LEU A 174 15.78 -1.25 -7.95
C LEU A 174 14.55 -0.34 -8.07
N LEU A 175 13.51 -0.55 -7.27
CA LEU A 175 12.32 0.30 -7.26
C LEU A 175 12.61 1.71 -6.73
N ALA A 176 13.41 1.83 -5.66
CA ALA A 176 13.80 3.13 -5.12
C ALA A 176 14.70 3.92 -6.08
N ASP A 177 15.76 3.30 -6.60
CA ASP A 177 16.81 3.98 -7.35
C ASP A 177 16.46 4.16 -8.83
N ARG A 178 15.97 3.09 -9.47
CA ARG A 178 15.73 3.07 -10.93
C ARG A 178 14.31 3.50 -11.28
N ALA A 179 13.31 3.02 -10.54
CA ALA A 179 11.93 3.43 -10.78
C ALA A 179 11.57 4.77 -10.09
N ARG A 180 12.44 5.29 -9.21
CA ARG A 180 12.23 6.54 -8.45
C ARG A 180 10.88 6.56 -7.72
N ASP A 181 10.50 5.39 -7.20
CA ASP A 181 9.27 5.20 -6.46
C ASP A 181 9.55 4.58 -5.09
N VAL A 182 9.90 5.48 -4.16
CA VAL A 182 10.17 5.14 -2.75
C VAL A 182 8.92 4.56 -2.08
N GLN A 183 7.72 5.05 -2.43
CA GLN A 183 6.47 4.55 -1.86
C GLN A 183 6.21 3.11 -2.29
N LEU A 184 6.47 2.78 -3.55
CA LEU A 184 6.33 1.42 -4.04
C LEU A 184 7.36 0.49 -3.41
N ALA A 185 8.61 0.94 -3.27
CA ALA A 185 9.67 0.20 -2.59
C ALA A 185 9.29 -0.11 -1.12
N LEU A 186 8.72 0.87 -0.41
CA LEU A 186 8.18 0.70 0.94
C LEU A 186 7.04 -0.32 0.98
N MET A 187 6.06 -0.18 0.08
CA MET A 187 4.91 -1.09 0.04
C MET A 187 5.32 -2.54 -0.21
N VAL A 188 6.32 -2.76 -1.06
CA VAL A 188 6.88 -4.10 -1.31
C VAL A 188 7.58 -4.62 -0.05
N ALA A 189 8.36 -3.80 0.66
CA ALA A 189 8.99 -4.22 1.92
C ALA A 189 7.95 -4.58 3.00
N VAL A 190 6.90 -3.75 3.14
CA VAL A 190 5.80 -3.96 4.08
C VAL A 190 4.98 -5.20 3.73
N SER A 191 4.66 -5.42 2.46
CA SER A 191 3.88 -6.59 2.02
C SER A 191 4.60 -7.92 2.27
N LEU A 192 5.94 -7.89 2.28
CA LEU A 192 6.81 -9.01 2.62
C LEU A 192 7.00 -9.22 4.14
N GLY A 193 6.47 -8.31 4.97
CA GLY A 193 6.61 -8.33 6.42
C GLY A 193 8.02 -7.99 6.94
N ASP A 194 8.88 -7.41 6.10
CA ASP A 194 10.27 -7.11 6.47
C ASP A 194 10.43 -5.65 6.93
N GLN A 195 10.25 -5.44 8.24
CA GLN A 195 10.32 -4.11 8.86
C GLN A 195 11.73 -3.50 8.82
N ALA A 196 12.77 -4.34 8.81
CA ALA A 196 14.15 -3.87 8.70
C ALA A 196 14.42 -3.31 7.30
N LEU A 197 13.94 -4.00 6.26
CA LEU A 197 13.97 -3.50 4.90
C LEU A 197 13.17 -2.20 4.76
N ALA A 198 11.95 -2.15 5.28
CA ALA A 198 11.12 -0.95 5.22
C ALA A 198 11.81 0.26 5.87
N SER A 199 12.39 0.08 7.06
CA SER A 199 13.13 1.13 7.77
C SER A 199 14.34 1.60 6.95
N SER A 200 15.08 0.68 6.32
CA SER A 200 16.23 1.04 5.48
C SER A 200 15.85 1.90 4.26
N VAL A 201 14.67 1.68 3.69
CA VAL A 201 14.16 2.49 2.57
C VAL A 201 13.84 3.90 3.02
N VAL A 202 13.21 4.06 4.19
CA VAL A 202 12.94 5.39 4.76
C VAL A 202 14.25 6.12 5.02
N THR A 203 15.22 5.47 5.67
CA THR A 203 16.52 6.09 5.97
C THR A 203 17.30 6.44 4.71
N ALA A 204 17.20 5.67 3.64
CA ALA A 204 17.86 5.99 2.37
C ALA A 204 17.18 7.12 1.58
N ALA A 205 15.92 7.44 1.90
CA ALA A 205 15.14 8.47 1.22
C ALA A 205 15.13 9.82 1.95
N CYS A 206 15.47 9.85 3.25
CA CYS A 206 15.62 11.04 4.08
C CYS A 206 17.05 11.59 4.01
#